data_AF-A0A662CU23-F1
#
_entry.id   AF-A0A662CU23-F1
#
_cell.length_a   1.000
_cell.length_b   1.000
_cell.length_c   1.000
_cell.angle_alpha   90.00
_cell.angle_beta   90.00
_cell.angle_gamma   90.00
#
_symmetry.space_group_name_H-M   'P 1'
#
loop_
_entity.id
_entity.type
_entity.pdbx_description
1 polymer ?
#
loop_
_entity_poly.entity_id
_entity_poly.type
_entity_poly.pdbx_seq_one_letter_code
_entity_poly.pdbx_strand_id
1 'polypeptide(L)'
;MKNLVCQGIALSLGILCLVNFLPSADFNLTGYYKTFLVIFAPPHYETTGVSPFPERLMGQVNNRLRLNFQLQLQKNISLSLAYAFSPRIQDQQFFQQPLLIPGLELFNYRVV
;
A
#
# COMPACT_ATOMS: atom_id res chain seq x y z
N MET A 1 0.38 -12.47 -7.43
CA MET A 1 0.50 -11.77 -6.13
C MET A 1 1.71 -12.18 -5.31
N LYS A 2 2.00 -13.49 -5.11
CA LYS A 2 3.16 -13.96 -4.32
C LYS A 2 4.51 -13.33 -4.74
N ASN A 3 4.81 -13.27 -6.03
CA ASN A 3 6.09 -12.72 -6.52
C ASN A 3 6.26 -11.21 -6.22
N LEU A 4 5.17 -10.43 -6.28
CA LEU A 4 5.21 -8.99 -6.00
C LEU A 4 5.51 -8.72 -4.53
N VAL A 5 4.92 -9.51 -3.62
CA VAL A 5 5.16 -9.41 -2.18
C VAL A 5 6.62 -9.76 -1.85
N CYS A 6 7.16 -10.83 -2.43
CA CYS A 6 8.57 -11.18 -2.27
C CYS A 6 9.51 -10.08 -2.79
N GLN A 7 9.19 -9.46 -3.93
CA GLN A 7 9.95 -8.32 -4.46
C GLN A 7 9.91 -7.12 -3.52
N GLY A 8 8.75 -6.83 -2.91
CA GLY A 8 8.61 -5.77 -1.91
C GLY A 8 9.46 -6.00 -0.68
N ILE A 9 9.44 -7.24 -0.15
CA ILE A 9 10.25 -7.64 0.99
C ILE A 9 11.75 -7.51 0.65
N ALA A 10 12.17 -8.02 -0.52
CA ALA A 10 13.55 -7.93 -0.96
C ALA A 10 14.02 -6.47 -1.12
N LEU A 11 13.19 -5.60 -1.69
CA LEU A 11 13.49 -4.16 -1.82
C LEU A 11 13.60 -3.49 -0.45
N SER A 12 12.67 -3.78 0.48
CA SER A 12 12.75 -3.24 1.83
C SER A 12 14.01 -3.68 2.59
N LEU A 13 14.41 -4.95 2.44
CA LEU A 13 15.66 -5.47 3.00
C LEU A 13 16.88 -4.81 2.39
N GLY A 14 16.90 -4.63 1.06
CA GLY A 14 17.99 -3.95 0.36
C GLY A 14 18.20 -2.51 0.85
N ILE A 15 17.12 -1.78 1.13
CA ILE A 15 17.19 -0.41 1.64
C ILE A 15 17.70 -0.37 3.08
N LEU A 16 17.22 -1.28 3.93
CA LEU A 16 17.73 -1.44 5.29
C LEU A 16 19.23 -1.74 5.30
N CYS A 17 19.72 -2.57 4.36
CA CYS A 17 21.16 -2.81 4.22
C CYS A 17 21.92 -1.55 3.76
N LEU A 18 21.38 -0.79 2.80
CA LEU A 18 21.99 0.45 2.29
C LEU A 18 22.10 1.56 3.35
N VAL A 19 21.16 1.64 4.28
CA VAL A 19 21.20 2.63 5.38
C VAL A 19 22.47 2.46 6.23
N ASN A 20 22.94 1.23 6.46
CA ASN A 20 24.16 0.98 7.23
C ASN A 20 25.44 1.52 6.55
N PHE A 21 25.39 1.83 5.25
CA PHE A 21 26.50 2.42 4.51
C PHE A 21 26.48 3.95 4.47
N LEU A 22 25.45 4.59 5.04
CA LEU A 22 25.29 6.04 5.09
C LEU A 22 25.31 6.53 6.55
N PRO A 23 26.50 6.67 7.16
CA PRO A 23 26.66 6.91 8.60
C PRO A 23 26.12 8.26 9.12
N SER A 24 25.64 9.15 8.24
CA SER A 24 25.02 10.43 8.63
C SER A 24 23.60 10.64 8.08
N ALA A 25 23.00 9.61 7.49
CA ALA A 25 21.63 9.71 6.99
C ALA A 25 20.63 9.34 8.08
N ASP A 26 19.67 10.23 8.36
CA ASP A 26 18.59 9.91 9.29
C ASP A 26 17.58 9.00 8.59
N PHE A 27 17.39 7.82 9.14
CA PHE A 27 16.44 6.83 8.63
C PHE A 27 15.17 6.82 9.47
N ASN A 28 14.02 6.91 8.82
CA ASN A 28 12.71 6.82 9.44
C ASN A 28 11.87 5.75 8.75
N LEU A 29 11.37 4.81 9.54
CA LEU A 29 10.43 3.79 9.09
C LEU A 29 9.05 4.12 9.66
N THR A 30 8.12 4.51 8.79
CA THR A 30 6.73 4.73 9.16
C THR A 30 5.83 3.80 8.38
N GLY A 31 4.55 3.72 8.76
CA GLY A 31 3.60 2.90 8.04
C GLY A 31 2.20 3.05 8.58
N TYR A 32 1.26 2.40 7.91
CA TYR A 32 -0.09 2.25 8.44
C TYR A 32 -0.66 0.88 8.12
N TYR A 33 -1.57 0.47 8.98
CA TYR A 33 -2.44 -0.66 8.79
C TYR A 33 -3.89 -0.18 8.79
N LYS A 34 -4.66 -0.56 7.78
CA LYS A 34 -6.09 -0.22 7.67
C LYS A 34 -6.89 -1.44 7.22
N THR A 35 -8.00 -1.68 7.89
CA THR A 35 -8.95 -2.73 7.52
C THR A 35 -10.22 -2.11 6.96
N PHE A 36 -10.67 -2.61 5.82
CA PHE A 36 -11.92 -2.23 5.17
C PHE A 36 -12.84 -3.42 5.17
N LEU A 37 -14.07 -3.23 5.62
CA LEU A 37 -15.15 -4.19 5.52
C LEU A 37 -16.23 -3.56 4.65
N VAL A 38 -16.57 -4.22 3.56
CA VAL A 38 -17.70 -3.86 2.70
C VAL A 38 -18.72 -4.97 2.81
N ILE A 39 -19.95 -4.62 3.19
CA ILE A 39 -21.07 -5.57 3.24
C ILE A 39 -22.03 -5.17 2.11
N PHE A 40 -22.31 -6.11 1.21
CA PHE A 40 -23.28 -5.90 0.14
C PHE A 40 -24.60 -6.56 0.55
N ALA A 41 -25.63 -5.74 0.78
CA ALA A 41 -27.00 -6.19 0.96
C ALA A 41 -27.82 -5.78 -0.27
N PRO A 42 -27.77 -6.55 -1.38
CA PRO A 42 -28.54 -6.20 -2.57
C PRO A 42 -30.04 -6.28 -2.27
N PRO A 43 -30.87 -5.35 -2.80
CA PRO A 43 -32.31 -5.41 -2.63
C PRO A 43 -32.86 -6.72 -3.22
N HIS A 44 -33.80 -7.33 -2.51
CA HIS A 44 -34.44 -8.57 -2.91
C HIS A 44 -35.59 -8.23 -3.86
N TYR A 45 -35.45 -8.55 -5.15
CA TYR A 45 -36.58 -8.61 -6.06
C TYR A 45 -36.59 -9.98 -6.71
N GLU A 46 -37.53 -10.82 -6.28
CA GLU A 46 -37.83 -12.09 -6.92
C GLU A 46 -39.25 -12.03 -7.46
N THR A 47 -39.40 -12.22 -8.77
CA THR A 47 -40.70 -12.48 -9.40
C THR A 47 -40.98 -13.98 -9.51
N THR A 48 -40.00 -14.87 -9.29
CA THR A 48 -40.11 -16.33 -9.49
C THR A 48 -39.43 -17.21 -8.43
N GLY A 49 -38.90 -16.64 -7.33
CA GLY A 49 -38.41 -17.43 -6.18
C GLY A 49 -37.02 -18.07 -6.30
N VAL A 50 -36.29 -17.85 -7.41
CA VAL A 50 -34.97 -18.45 -7.64
C VAL A 50 -33.95 -17.37 -7.95
N SER A 51 -33.05 -17.10 -7.01
CA SER A 51 -31.92 -16.17 -7.19
C SER A 51 -30.96 -16.67 -8.27
N PRO A 52 -30.68 -15.88 -9.33
CA PRO A 52 -29.71 -16.26 -10.36
C PRO A 52 -28.25 -16.20 -9.88
N PHE A 53 -28.00 -15.70 -8.67
CA PHE A 53 -26.67 -15.62 -8.06
C PHE A 53 -26.60 -16.56 -6.84
N PRO A 54 -26.18 -17.83 -7.02
CA PRO A 54 -25.98 -18.77 -5.90
C PRO A 54 -24.81 -18.36 -5.00
N GLU A 55 -23.88 -17.54 -5.51
CA GLU A 55 -22.74 -16.99 -4.78
C GLU A 55 -22.96 -15.49 -4.51
N ARG A 56 -23.88 -15.15 -3.61
CA ARG A 56 -23.95 -13.78 -3.09
C ARG A 56 -22.65 -13.49 -2.34
N LEU A 57 -21.79 -12.63 -2.91
CA LEU A 57 -20.68 -12.00 -2.18
C LEU A 57 -21.26 -11.13 -1.06
N MET A 58 -21.51 -11.75 0.11
CA MET A 58 -22.11 -11.11 1.28
C MET A 58 -21.21 -10.03 1.91
N GLY A 59 -19.95 -9.97 1.50
CA GLY A 59 -19.05 -8.89 1.87
C GLY A 59 -17.62 -9.18 1.46
N GLN A 60 -16.78 -8.16 1.59
CA GLN A 60 -15.36 -8.24 1.32
C GLN A 60 -14.61 -7.58 2.47
N VAL A 61 -13.69 -8.35 3.08
CA VAL A 61 -12.69 -7.82 4.00
C VAL A 61 -11.40 -7.59 3.23
N ASN A 62 -10.78 -6.43 3.42
CA ASN A 62 -9.49 -6.12 2.86
C ASN A 62 -8.61 -5.42 3.88
N ASN A 63 -7.44 -6.01 4.07
CA ASN A 63 -6.41 -5.48 4.94
C ASN A 63 -5.36 -4.80 4.08
N ARG A 64 -5.09 -3.54 4.39
CA ARG A 64 -4.06 -2.74 3.74
C ARG A 64 -2.93 -2.47 4.72
N LEU A 65 -1.75 -2.97 4.35
CA LEU A 65 -0.49 -2.63 4.99
C LEU A 65 0.34 -1.80 4.00
N ARG A 66 0.82 -0.64 4.47
CA ARG A 66 1.82 0.14 3.76
C ARG A 66 2.98 0.45 4.71
N LEU A 67 4.19 0.21 4.22
CA LEU A 67 5.42 0.65 4.87
C LEU A 67 6.02 1.78 4.05
N ASN A 68 6.53 2.79 4.73
CA ASN A 68 7.21 3.94 4.17
C ASN A 68 8.61 4.01 4.78
N PHE A 69 9.61 3.93 3.92
CA PHE A 69 11.02 4.12 4.23
C PHE A 69 11.36 5.56 3.85
N GLN A 70 11.85 6.36 4.79
CA GLN A 70 12.35 7.70 4.52
C GLN A 70 13.81 7.77 4.95
N LEU A 71 14.64 8.34 4.09
CA LEU A 71 16.06 8.49 4.32
C LEU A 71 16.44 9.93 4.02
N GLN A 72 16.84 10.66 5.05
CA GLN A 72 17.28 12.04 4.94
C GLN A 72 18.78 12.06 4.68
N LEU A 73 19.17 12.35 3.44
CA LEU A 73 20.59 12.43 3.05
C LEU A 73 21.24 13.72 3.54
N GLN A 74 20.48 14.81 3.51
CA GLN A 74 20.89 16.14 3.95
C GLN A 74 19.68 16.90 4.49
N LYS A 75 19.90 18.06 5.13
CA LYS A 75 18.82 18.92 5.64
C LYS A 75 17.72 19.20 4.60
N ASN A 76 18.08 19.27 3.32
CA ASN A 76 17.19 19.64 2.22
C ASN A 76 16.90 18.50 1.24
N ILE A 77 17.49 17.31 1.41
CA ILE A 77 17.32 16.20 0.46
C ILE A 77 16.82 15.00 1.24
N SER A 78 15.62 14.55 0.92
CA SER A 78 15.09 13.30 1.46
C SER A 78 14.65 12.36 0.33
N LEU A 79 14.97 11.09 0.52
CA LEU A 79 14.49 9.99 -0.30
C LEU A 79 13.36 9.31 0.45
N SER A 80 12.29 9.00 -0.24
CA SER A 80 11.20 8.19 0.29
C SER A 80 10.91 7.02 -0.62
N LEU A 81 10.56 5.90 -0.02
CA LEU A 81 10.04 4.75 -0.73
C LEU A 81 8.89 4.18 0.07
N ALA A 82 7.73 4.06 -0.55
CA ALA A 82 6.59 3.38 0.04
C ALA A 82 6.30 2.07 -0.70
N TYR A 83 5.98 1.03 0.07
CA TYR A 83 5.53 -0.24 -0.47
C TYR A 83 4.16 -0.62 0.12
N ALA A 84 3.18 -0.85 -0.76
CA ALA A 84 1.85 -1.31 -0.41
C ALA A 84 1.75 -2.83 -0.63
N PHE A 85 1.48 -3.59 0.43
CA PHE A 85 1.38 -5.06 0.38
C PHE A 85 0.06 -5.58 -0.21
N SER A 86 -0.89 -4.67 -0.41
CA SER A 86 -2.21 -4.98 -0.96
C SER A 86 -2.55 -3.98 -2.07
N PRO A 87 -3.01 -4.43 -3.25
CA PRO A 87 -3.61 -3.54 -4.23
C PRO A 87 -4.89 -2.91 -3.67
N ARG A 88 -5.27 -1.73 -4.18
CA ARG A 88 -6.58 -1.16 -3.84
C ARG A 88 -7.67 -2.06 -4.42
N ILE A 89 -8.73 -2.31 -3.65
CA ILE A 89 -9.94 -3.02 -4.11
C ILE A 89 -10.77 -2.19 -5.09
N GLN A 90 -10.43 -0.91 -5.26
CA GLN A 90 -11.13 -0.08 -6.24
C GLN A 90 -10.95 -0.70 -7.62
N ASP A 91 -11.96 -0.53 -8.47
CA ASP A 91 -11.98 -1.08 -9.82
C ASP A 91 -10.62 -0.91 -10.52
N GLN A 92 -10.02 -2.04 -10.91
CA GLN A 92 -8.66 -2.08 -11.47
C GLN A 92 -8.57 -1.26 -12.76
N GLN A 93 -9.70 -1.03 -13.44
CA GLN A 93 -9.75 -0.20 -14.64
C GLN A 93 -9.52 1.29 -14.34
N PHE A 94 -9.89 1.75 -13.15
CA PHE A 94 -9.81 3.18 -12.77
C PHE A 94 -8.70 3.48 -11.76
N PHE A 95 -8.16 2.46 -11.08
CA PHE A 95 -7.19 2.65 -9.99
C PHE A 95 -5.97 1.73 -10.12
N GLN A 96 -5.17 1.94 -11.17
CA GLN A 96 -3.87 1.30 -11.35
C GLN A 96 -2.77 2.08 -10.60
N GLN A 97 -2.73 1.98 -9.27
CA GLN A 97 -1.59 2.50 -8.51
C GLN A 97 -0.50 1.43 -8.37
N PRO A 98 0.77 1.76 -8.63
CA PRO A 98 1.87 0.83 -8.42
C PRO A 98 2.01 0.51 -6.91
N LEU A 99 2.37 -0.73 -6.60
CA LEU A 99 2.61 -1.17 -5.22
C LEU A 99 3.87 -0.51 -4.64
N LEU A 100 4.82 -0.15 -5.50
CA LEU A 100 6.04 0.56 -5.16
C LEU A 100 5.89 2.03 -5.56
N ILE A 101 6.10 2.93 -4.60
CA ILE A 101 5.95 4.37 -4.79
C ILE A 101 7.26 5.04 -4.37
N PRO A 102 8.18 5.31 -5.32
CA PRO A 102 9.38 6.08 -5.04
C PRO A 102 9.05 7.57 -4.91
N GLY A 103 9.79 8.26 -4.06
CA GLY A 103 9.72 9.71 -3.89
C GLY A 103 11.10 10.30 -3.63
N LEU A 104 11.31 11.50 -4.17
CA LEU A 104 12.48 12.34 -3.92
C LEU A 104 11.93 13.71 -3.55
N GLU A 105 12.23 14.17 -2.35
CA GLU A 105 11.89 15.52 -1.91
C GLU A 105 13.17 16.34 -1.87
N LEU A 106 13.22 17.34 -2.75
CA LEU A 106 14.25 18.37 -2.78
C LEU A 106 13.70 19.61 -2.09
N PHE A 107 14.53 20.24 -1.26
CA PHE A 107 14.19 21.42 -0.47
C PHE A 107 13.00 21.17 0.46
N ASN A 108 13.12 20.15 1.35
CA ASN A 108 12.16 19.82 2.42
C ASN A 108 11.37 21.07 2.87
N TYR A 109 10.23 21.32 2.21
CA TYR A 109 9.51 22.59 2.34
C TYR A 109 8.63 22.61 3.58
N ARG A 110 8.50 21.43 4.21
CA ARG A 110 7.73 21.24 5.42
C ARG A 110 8.60 21.56 6.63
N VAL A 111 8.32 22.71 7.23
CA VAL A 111 8.79 23.05 8.58
C VAL A 111 8.16 22.04 9.54
N VAL A 112 8.98 21.36 10.33
CA VAL A 112 8.55 20.49 11.43
C VAL A 112 8.21 21.36 12.63
#